data_AF-A0A1W2LFV7-F1
#
_entry.id   AF-A0A1W2LFV7-F1
#
_cell.length_a   1.000
_cell.length_b   1.000
_cell.length_c   1.000
_cell.angle_alpha   90.00
_cell.angle_beta   90.00
_cell.angle_gamma   90.00
#
_symmetry.space_group_name_H-M   'P 1'
#
loop_
_entity.id
_entity.type
_entity.pdbx_description
1 polymer ?
#
loop_
_entity_poly.entity_id
_entity_poly.type
_entity_poly.pdbx_seq_one_letter_code
_entity_poly.pdbx_strand_id
1 'polypeptide(L)'
;TVVMTRPTCVDDHDGVDVDGGDVLQQMLGISNLRWPLHAAQLLEVEDALFDVIEALHDLVARPRSRSFHSYGGCGWHYSQFAIEPGRALYRWRVNQLLDRSDLGLRLADDGEDIGRLVAVTDDARADLVTRLANQPPGRTSDRVRHGIALYRARGSTEHDKRSAILVLAGIIEERRQLLKDSLVKKDEGALFDIANNFALRHQDLKQQRDYDPAFLDWIFWWYLATIELSDHLLARPAS
;
A
#
# COMPACT_ATOMS: atom_id res chain seq x y z
N THR A 1 -5.58 -21.45 13.68
CA THR A 1 -6.99 -21.34 13.29
C THR A 1 -7.40 -19.89 13.38
N VAL A 2 -7.72 -19.27 12.25
CA VAL A 2 -8.36 -17.94 12.22
C VAL A 2 -9.82 -18.17 12.62
N VAL A 3 -10.27 -17.51 13.68
CA VAL A 3 -11.64 -17.62 14.17
C VAL A 3 -12.37 -16.37 13.71
N MET A 4 -13.08 -16.46 12.58
CA MET A 4 -13.89 -15.36 12.04
C MET A 4 -15.34 -15.42 12.50
N THR A 5 -15.78 -16.57 13.03
CA THR A 5 -17.08 -16.73 13.67
C THR A 5 -16.86 -16.87 15.16
N ARG A 6 -17.61 -16.11 15.96
CA ARG A 6 -17.63 -16.33 17.42
C ARG A 6 -18.31 -17.68 17.64
N PRO A 7 -17.68 -18.68 18.30
CA PRO A 7 -18.36 -19.94 18.56
C PRO A 7 -19.62 -19.66 19.39
N THR A 8 -20.77 -20.07 18.86
CA THR A 8 -22.08 -19.91 19.50
C THR A 8 -22.02 -20.57 20.88
N CYS A 9 -22.15 -19.74 21.93
CA CYS A 9 -22.10 -20.21 23.31
C CYS A 9 -23.51 -20.29 23.87
N VAL A 10 -23.80 -21.36 24.60
CA VAL A 10 -25.10 -21.55 25.27
C VAL A 10 -25.41 -20.46 26.30
N ASP A 11 -24.38 -19.77 26.80
CA ASP A 11 -24.49 -18.67 27.77
C ASP A 11 -24.46 -17.26 27.12
N ASP A 12 -24.31 -17.18 25.79
CA ASP A 12 -24.24 -15.89 25.07
C ASP A 12 -25.65 -15.50 24.60
N HIS A 13 -26.50 -15.12 25.57
CA HIS A 13 -27.91 -14.79 25.33
C HIS A 13 -28.12 -13.50 24.51
N ASP A 14 -27.10 -12.66 24.40
CA ASP A 14 -27.12 -11.38 23.68
C ASP A 14 -26.22 -11.38 22.41
N GLY A 15 -25.62 -12.52 22.07
CA GLY A 15 -24.67 -12.64 20.97
C GLY A 15 -25.36 -12.71 19.61
N VAL A 16 -25.06 -11.76 18.71
CA VAL A 16 -25.36 -11.94 17.28
C VAL A 16 -24.33 -12.91 16.71
N ASP A 17 -24.79 -14.00 16.11
CA ASP A 17 -23.91 -14.88 15.33
C ASP A 17 -23.50 -14.12 14.06
N VAL A 18 -22.20 -13.88 13.92
CA VAL A 18 -21.64 -13.12 12.79
C VAL A 18 -20.91 -14.12 11.91
N ASP A 19 -21.46 -14.37 10.72
CA ASP A 19 -20.79 -15.18 9.71
C ASP A 19 -19.65 -14.37 9.07
N GLY A 20 -18.45 -14.97 9.03
CA GLY A 20 -17.27 -14.31 8.46
C GLY A 20 -17.42 -14.03 6.95
N GLY A 21 -18.20 -14.86 6.24
CA GLY A 21 -18.56 -14.63 4.85
C GLY A 21 -19.39 -13.38 4.71
N ASP A 22 -20.44 -13.22 5.51
CA ASP A 22 -21.30 -12.02 5.49
C ASP A 22 -20.53 -10.73 5.76
N VAL A 23 -19.58 -10.75 6.70
CA VAL A 23 -18.69 -9.60 6.97
C VAL A 23 -17.86 -9.24 5.74
N LEU A 24 -17.26 -10.24 5.09
CA LEU A 24 -16.45 -10.03 3.89
C LEU A 24 -17.31 -9.56 2.70
N GLN A 25 -18.51 -10.12 2.53
CA GLN A 25 -19.46 -9.67 1.50
C GLN A 25 -19.82 -8.19 1.70
N GLN A 26 -20.10 -7.78 2.94
CA GLN A 26 -20.42 -6.40 3.26
C GLN A 26 -19.24 -5.45 3.01
N MET A 27 -18.02 -5.87 3.34
CA MET A 27 -16.82 -5.04 3.13
C MET A 27 -16.42 -4.90 1.66
N LEU A 28 -16.55 -5.99 0.89
CA LEU A 28 -15.99 -6.08 -0.47
C LEU A 28 -17.04 -5.89 -1.57
N GLY A 29 -18.34 -6.00 -1.25
CA GLY A 29 -19.41 -5.99 -2.25
C GLY A 29 -19.43 -7.23 -3.16
N ILE A 30 -18.64 -8.26 -2.83
CA ILE A 30 -18.59 -9.53 -3.58
C ILE A 30 -19.67 -10.45 -3.03
N SER A 31 -20.68 -10.75 -3.84
CA SER A 31 -21.78 -11.64 -3.46
C SER A 31 -21.33 -13.10 -3.29
N ASN A 32 -22.00 -13.84 -2.41
CA ASN A 32 -21.84 -15.30 -2.23
C ASN A 32 -20.47 -15.76 -1.68
N LEU A 33 -19.67 -14.87 -1.08
CA LEU A 33 -18.50 -15.28 -0.30
C LEU A 33 -18.97 -16.07 0.94
N ARG A 34 -18.53 -17.32 1.05
CA ARG A 34 -18.83 -18.19 2.19
C ARG A 34 -17.58 -18.35 3.05
N TRP A 35 -17.80 -18.52 4.35
CA TRP A 35 -16.74 -18.96 5.27
C TRP A 35 -16.91 -20.44 5.63
N PRO A 36 -15.85 -21.27 5.61
CA PRO A 36 -14.50 -20.98 5.13
C PRO A 36 -14.45 -20.64 3.63
N LEU A 37 -13.51 -19.77 3.26
CA LEU A 37 -13.32 -19.34 1.88
C LEU A 37 -12.93 -20.51 0.97
N HIS A 38 -13.53 -20.58 -0.22
CA HIS A 38 -13.21 -21.57 -1.22
C HIS A 38 -12.48 -20.95 -2.41
N ALA A 39 -11.33 -21.53 -2.79
CA ALA A 39 -10.50 -21.01 -3.87
C ALA A 39 -11.26 -20.87 -5.20
N ALA A 40 -12.16 -21.81 -5.52
CA ALA A 40 -12.99 -21.72 -6.74
C ALA A 40 -13.81 -20.44 -6.80
N GLN A 41 -14.40 -19.99 -5.68
CA GLN A 41 -15.19 -18.77 -5.63
C GLN A 41 -14.32 -17.52 -5.83
N LEU A 42 -13.12 -17.50 -5.26
CA LEU A 42 -12.20 -16.37 -5.39
C LEU A 42 -11.60 -16.24 -6.78
N LEU A 43 -11.54 -17.33 -7.56
CA LEU A 43 -11.02 -17.32 -8.93
C LEU A 43 -12.09 -16.92 -9.96
N GLU A 44 -13.37 -16.92 -9.60
CA GLU A 44 -14.46 -16.49 -10.49
C GLU A 44 -14.60 -14.96 -10.58
N VAL A 45 -14.08 -14.24 -9.58
CA VAL A 45 -14.17 -12.79 -9.49
C VAL A 45 -12.77 -12.21 -9.62
N GLU A 46 -12.58 -11.32 -10.59
CA GLU A 46 -11.32 -10.60 -10.78
C GLU A 46 -10.91 -9.94 -9.46
N ASP A 47 -9.63 -10.06 -9.11
CA ASP A 47 -9.04 -9.49 -7.92
C ASP A 47 -9.57 -9.92 -6.54
N ALA A 48 -10.62 -10.75 -6.46
CA ALA A 48 -11.25 -11.11 -5.20
C ALA A 48 -10.29 -11.76 -4.19
N LEU A 49 -9.31 -12.53 -4.67
CA LEU A 49 -8.25 -13.06 -3.80
C LEU A 49 -7.48 -11.94 -3.09
N PHE A 50 -7.09 -10.91 -3.85
CA PHE A 50 -6.31 -9.78 -3.34
C PHE A 50 -7.14 -8.93 -2.39
N ASP A 51 -8.39 -8.65 -2.75
CA ASP A 51 -9.31 -7.87 -1.92
C ASP A 51 -9.60 -8.58 -0.59
N VAL A 52 -9.77 -9.91 -0.62
CA VAL A 52 -9.91 -10.72 0.59
C VAL A 52 -8.63 -10.71 1.42
N ILE A 53 -7.44 -10.83 0.81
CA ILE A 53 -6.16 -10.74 1.54
C ILE A 53 -6.07 -9.43 2.32
N GLU A 54 -6.47 -8.32 1.71
CA GLU A 54 -6.45 -7.00 2.33
C GLU A 54 -7.56 -6.81 3.38
N ALA A 55 -8.79 -7.27 3.12
CA ALA A 55 -9.88 -7.21 4.10
C ALA A 55 -9.58 -8.05 5.34
N LEU A 56 -8.97 -9.22 5.18
CA LEU A 56 -8.49 -10.05 6.28
C LEU A 56 -7.41 -9.32 7.10
N HIS A 57 -6.55 -8.51 6.48
CA HIS A 57 -5.62 -7.64 7.22
C HIS A 57 -6.38 -6.61 8.06
N ASP A 58 -7.46 -6.03 7.55
CA ASP A 58 -8.22 -5.04 8.32
C ASP A 58 -8.98 -5.65 9.49
N LEU A 59 -9.42 -6.90 9.35
CA LEU A 59 -10.18 -7.62 10.37
C LEU A 59 -9.31 -8.35 11.41
N VAL A 60 -8.08 -8.72 11.08
CA VAL A 60 -7.28 -9.60 11.95
C VAL A 60 -6.85 -8.90 13.23
N ALA A 61 -7.04 -9.59 14.36
CA ALA A 61 -6.51 -9.19 15.64
C ALA A 61 -6.04 -10.43 16.44
N ARG A 62 -4.95 -10.29 17.19
CA ARG A 62 -4.38 -11.38 17.98
C ARG A 62 -5.10 -11.48 19.33
N PRO A 63 -5.71 -12.62 19.70
CA PRO A 63 -6.29 -12.77 21.03
C PRO A 63 -5.19 -12.75 22.11
N ARG A 64 -5.44 -12.06 23.23
CA ARG A 64 -4.53 -12.06 24.39
C ARG A 64 -4.97 -13.00 25.49
N SER A 65 -6.26 -13.32 25.52
CA SER A 65 -6.85 -14.23 26.50
C SER A 65 -7.62 -15.33 25.78
N ARG A 66 -7.63 -16.52 26.40
CA ARG A 66 -8.47 -17.64 25.98
C ARG A 66 -9.03 -18.37 27.20
N SER A 67 -10.26 -18.84 27.09
CA SER A 67 -10.90 -19.72 28.08
C SER A 67 -11.51 -20.91 27.36
N PHE A 68 -11.40 -22.09 27.95
CA PHE A 68 -12.04 -23.29 27.42
C PHE A 68 -13.37 -23.48 28.12
N HIS A 69 -14.45 -23.57 27.34
CA HIS A 69 -15.77 -23.88 27.82
C HIS A 69 -16.19 -25.26 27.29
N SER A 70 -16.20 -26.24 28.21
CA SER A 70 -16.51 -27.63 27.89
C SER A 70 -18.00 -27.92 27.83
N TYR A 71 -18.83 -27.11 28.51
CA TYR A 71 -20.27 -27.28 28.53
C TYR A 71 -20.89 -26.73 27.24
N GLY A 72 -21.90 -27.43 26.70
CA GLY A 72 -22.52 -27.04 25.43
C GLY A 72 -21.65 -27.25 24.17
N GLY A 73 -20.41 -27.71 24.28
CA GLY A 73 -19.56 -28.07 23.14
C GLY A 73 -18.96 -26.91 22.34
N CYS A 74 -19.01 -25.67 22.85
CA CYS A 74 -18.53 -24.48 22.14
C CYS A 74 -17.00 -24.28 22.14
N GLY A 75 -16.27 -24.92 23.06
CA GLY A 75 -14.82 -25.04 22.99
C GLY A 75 -14.05 -23.80 23.45
N TRP A 76 -13.08 -23.33 22.66
CA TRP A 76 -12.22 -22.20 23.06
C TRP A 76 -12.88 -20.85 22.74
N HIS A 77 -13.02 -20.00 23.76
CA HIS A 77 -13.37 -18.60 23.62
C HIS A 77 -12.11 -17.75 23.66
N TYR A 78 -12.05 -16.75 22.78
CA TYR A 78 -10.93 -15.81 22.68
C TYR A 78 -11.40 -14.40 22.99
N SER A 79 -10.55 -13.63 23.68
CA SER A 79 -10.88 -12.26 24.08
C SER A 79 -9.65 -11.38 24.20
N GLN A 80 -9.88 -10.10 24.52
CA GLN A 80 -8.84 -9.08 24.70
C GLN A 80 -7.91 -8.96 23.48
N PHE A 81 -8.49 -8.78 22.29
CA PHE A 81 -7.74 -8.76 21.06
C PHE A 81 -6.77 -7.57 20.96
N ALA A 82 -5.58 -7.83 20.45
CA ALA A 82 -4.55 -6.84 20.12
C ALA A 82 -4.45 -6.73 18.59
N ILE A 83 -4.89 -5.58 18.06
CA ILE A 83 -5.01 -5.34 16.61
C ILE A 83 -3.63 -5.25 15.97
N GLU A 84 -2.80 -4.30 16.37
CA GLU A 84 -1.51 -4.05 15.72
C GLU A 84 -0.56 -5.27 15.70
N PRO A 85 -0.35 -6.01 16.81
CA PRO A 85 0.44 -7.24 16.75
C PRO A 85 -0.18 -8.33 15.86
N GLY A 86 -1.52 -8.37 15.76
CA GLY A 86 -2.22 -9.30 14.88
C GLY A 86 -2.00 -8.97 13.41
N ARG A 87 -2.17 -7.70 13.04
CA ARG A 87 -1.94 -7.19 11.69
C ARG A 87 -0.49 -7.35 11.25
N ALA A 88 0.47 -7.01 12.12
CA ALA A 88 1.90 -7.20 11.84
C ALA A 88 2.25 -8.68 11.58
N LEU A 89 1.74 -9.59 12.42
CA LEU A 89 1.94 -11.03 12.21
C LEU A 89 1.28 -11.53 10.93
N TYR A 90 0.09 -11.02 10.59
CA TYR A 90 -0.62 -11.35 9.36
C TYR A 90 0.18 -10.93 8.13
N ARG A 91 0.63 -9.66 8.05
CA ARG A 91 1.47 -9.18 6.95
C ARG A 91 2.73 -10.03 6.78
N TRP A 92 3.42 -10.32 7.88
CA TRP A 92 4.61 -11.18 7.84
C TRP A 92 4.32 -12.58 7.29
N ARG A 93 3.24 -13.22 7.75
CA ARG A 93 2.84 -14.56 7.27
C ARG A 93 2.42 -14.57 5.80
N VAL A 94 1.62 -13.59 5.39
CA VAL A 94 1.10 -13.50 4.02
C VAL A 94 2.22 -13.15 3.04
N ASN A 95 3.13 -12.24 3.40
CA ASN A 95 4.28 -11.91 2.55
C ASN A 95 5.17 -13.12 2.31
N GLN A 96 5.37 -14.00 3.30
CA GLN A 96 6.09 -15.27 3.07
C GLN A 96 5.41 -16.19 2.05
N LEU A 97 4.09 -16.10 1.88
CA LEU A 97 3.36 -16.87 0.87
C LEU A 97 3.45 -16.18 -0.49
N LEU A 98 3.28 -14.86 -0.54
CA LEU A 98 3.38 -14.08 -1.77
C LEU A 98 4.79 -14.13 -2.37
N ASP A 99 5.83 -14.11 -1.54
CA ASP A 99 7.24 -14.23 -1.97
C ASP A 99 7.57 -15.57 -2.64
N ARG A 100 6.72 -16.59 -2.45
CA ARG A 100 6.86 -17.90 -3.10
C ARG A 100 6.06 -18.01 -4.39
N SER A 101 5.39 -16.94 -4.79
CA SER A 101 4.56 -16.86 -5.98
C SER A 101 5.17 -15.91 -6.99
N ASP A 102 4.79 -16.07 -8.26
CA ASP A 102 5.20 -15.16 -9.34
C ASP A 102 4.30 -13.92 -9.45
N LEU A 103 3.48 -13.63 -8.42
CA LEU A 103 2.54 -12.51 -8.42
C LEU A 103 3.25 -11.15 -8.37
N GLY A 104 4.47 -11.09 -7.83
CA GLY A 104 5.20 -9.83 -7.68
C GLY A 104 4.51 -8.83 -6.76
N LEU A 105 3.76 -9.32 -5.76
CA LEU A 105 3.01 -8.49 -4.80
C LEU A 105 3.44 -8.78 -3.36
N ARG A 106 3.34 -7.76 -2.49
CA ARG A 106 3.48 -7.89 -1.03
C ARG A 106 2.51 -6.97 -0.33
N LEU A 107 2.09 -7.29 0.89
CA LEU A 107 1.45 -6.34 1.79
C LEU A 107 2.49 -5.33 2.29
N ALA A 108 2.24 -4.04 2.08
CA ALA A 108 3.06 -2.97 2.62
C ALA A 108 3.12 -3.04 4.15
N ASP A 109 4.32 -2.89 4.71
CA ASP A 109 4.59 -2.98 6.14
C ASP A 109 4.70 -1.63 6.84
N ASP A 110 4.81 -0.55 6.05
CA ASP A 110 4.88 0.84 6.47
C ASP A 110 4.05 1.76 5.56
N GLY A 111 4.09 3.06 5.85
CA GLY A 111 3.48 4.08 5.01
C GLY A 111 1.95 4.22 5.14
N GLU A 112 1.38 5.01 4.23
CA GLU A 112 -0.06 5.30 4.17
C GLU A 112 -0.89 4.08 3.73
N ASP A 113 -0.27 3.19 2.98
CA ASP A 113 -0.84 2.00 2.36
C ASP A 113 -0.50 0.72 3.13
N ILE A 114 -0.11 0.83 4.40
CA ILE A 114 0.14 -0.33 5.26
C ILE A 114 -1.01 -1.35 5.20
N GLY A 115 -0.68 -2.60 4.89
CA GLY A 115 -1.65 -3.67 4.71
C GLY A 115 -2.44 -3.66 3.40
N ARG A 116 -2.08 -2.80 2.44
CA ARG A 116 -2.48 -2.92 1.04
C ARG A 116 -1.45 -3.74 0.26
N LEU A 117 -1.88 -4.42 -0.79
CA LEU A 117 -1.00 -5.11 -1.71
C LEU A 117 -0.32 -4.11 -2.65
N VAL A 118 0.99 -4.22 -2.72
CA VAL A 118 1.85 -3.34 -3.50
C VAL A 118 2.79 -4.15 -4.40
N ALA A 119 3.12 -3.59 -5.55
CA ALA A 119 4.06 -4.19 -6.48
C ALA A 119 5.48 -4.26 -5.87
N VAL A 120 6.13 -5.42 -6.01
CA VAL A 120 7.52 -5.61 -5.62
C VAL A 120 8.44 -4.97 -6.65
N THR A 121 9.52 -4.38 -6.16
CA THR A 121 10.59 -3.80 -6.97
C THR A 121 11.93 -4.39 -6.52
N ASP A 122 13.03 -4.08 -7.22
CA ASP A 122 14.36 -4.50 -6.76
C ASP A 122 14.76 -3.83 -5.44
N ASP A 123 15.72 -4.46 -4.74
CA ASP A 123 16.15 -4.06 -3.41
C ASP A 123 16.55 -2.58 -3.33
N ALA A 124 17.24 -2.05 -4.35
CA ALA A 124 17.71 -0.65 -4.32
C ALA A 124 16.53 0.34 -4.36
N ARG A 125 15.53 0.05 -5.20
CA ARG A 125 14.29 0.84 -5.28
C ARG A 125 13.41 0.65 -4.04
N ALA A 126 13.35 -0.56 -3.49
CA ALA A 126 12.63 -0.85 -2.25
C ALA A 126 13.22 -0.05 -1.08
N ASP A 127 14.55 -0.08 -0.94
CA ASP A 127 15.26 0.66 0.10
C ASP A 127 15.05 2.18 -0.01
N LEU A 128 15.03 2.74 -1.23
CA LEU A 128 14.72 4.15 -1.47
C LEU A 128 13.30 4.50 -0.99
N VAL A 129 12.31 3.69 -1.34
CA VAL A 129 10.92 3.84 -0.89
C VAL A 129 10.84 3.82 0.64
N THR A 130 11.43 2.80 1.28
CA THR A 130 11.43 2.66 2.74
C THR A 130 12.09 3.85 3.42
N ARG A 131 13.24 4.32 2.92
CA ARG A 131 13.92 5.51 3.50
C ARG A 131 13.04 6.75 3.47
N LEU A 132 12.43 7.03 2.33
CA LEU A 132 11.62 8.24 2.15
C LEU A 132 10.25 8.17 2.84
N ALA A 133 9.62 7.00 2.83
CA ALA A 133 8.34 6.78 3.51
C ALA A 133 8.45 6.90 5.04
N ASN A 134 9.58 6.52 5.61
CA ASN A 134 9.84 6.55 7.06
C ASN A 134 10.44 7.87 7.58
N GLN A 135 10.51 8.91 6.74
CA GLN A 135 10.88 10.23 7.22
C GLN A 135 9.88 10.78 8.26
N PRO A 136 10.34 11.61 9.22
CA PRO A 136 9.45 12.23 10.19
C PRO A 136 8.25 12.94 9.53
N PRO A 137 7.05 12.89 10.14
CA PRO A 137 5.86 13.51 9.57
C PRO A 137 6.04 15.01 9.31
N GLY A 138 5.56 15.45 8.16
CA GLY A 138 5.63 16.83 7.72
C GLY A 138 5.10 16.97 6.29
N ARG A 139 4.73 18.19 5.89
CA ARG A 139 4.06 18.45 4.61
C ARG A 139 4.73 17.78 3.40
N THR A 140 6.07 17.79 3.34
CA THR A 140 6.80 17.13 2.25
C THR A 140 6.78 15.61 2.38
N SER A 141 7.10 15.05 3.55
CA SER A 141 7.11 13.58 3.74
C SER A 141 5.72 12.96 3.61
N ASP A 142 4.65 13.68 3.98
CA ASP A 142 3.26 13.29 3.75
C ASP A 142 2.97 13.16 2.24
N ARG A 143 3.40 14.13 1.45
CA ARG A 143 3.24 14.09 -0.01
C ARG A 143 4.08 12.99 -0.67
N VAL A 144 5.28 12.74 -0.16
CA VAL A 144 6.12 11.63 -0.65
C VAL A 144 5.45 10.29 -0.36
N ARG A 145 4.96 10.07 0.87
CA ARG A 145 4.21 8.86 1.23
C ARG A 145 2.99 8.65 0.34
N HIS A 146 2.21 9.71 0.10
CA HIS A 146 1.06 9.65 -0.77
C HIS A 146 1.42 9.31 -2.23
N GLY A 147 2.46 9.95 -2.78
CA GLY A 147 2.94 9.66 -4.14
C GLY A 147 3.46 8.22 -4.28
N ILE A 148 4.18 7.72 -3.28
CA ILE A 148 4.63 6.32 -3.23
C ILE A 148 3.42 5.37 -3.20
N ALA A 149 2.47 5.59 -2.30
CA ALA A 149 1.29 4.74 -2.13
C ALA A 149 0.47 4.64 -3.43
N LEU A 150 0.21 5.78 -4.08
CA LEU A 150 -0.48 5.82 -5.37
C LEU A 150 0.25 4.99 -6.44
N TYR A 151 1.57 5.17 -6.55
CA TYR A 151 2.37 4.52 -7.58
C TYR A 151 2.47 3.00 -7.38
N ARG A 152 2.64 2.53 -6.13
CA ARG A 152 2.93 1.12 -5.85
C ARG A 152 1.69 0.25 -5.64
N ALA A 153 0.50 0.85 -5.49
CA ALA A 153 -0.75 0.11 -5.32
C ALA A 153 -0.94 -0.94 -6.44
N ARG A 154 -1.37 -2.16 -6.10
CA ARG A 154 -1.51 -3.26 -7.08
C ARG A 154 -2.40 -2.90 -8.29
N GLY A 155 -3.39 -2.04 -8.08
CA GLY A 155 -4.35 -1.59 -9.09
C GLY A 155 -4.00 -0.24 -9.71
N SER A 156 -2.78 0.28 -9.49
CA SER A 156 -2.38 1.60 -9.99
C SER A 156 -2.53 1.67 -11.51
N THR A 157 -3.41 2.56 -11.95
CA THR A 157 -3.60 2.87 -13.36
C THR A 157 -2.52 3.83 -13.85
N GLU A 158 -2.47 4.05 -15.16
CA GLU A 158 -1.64 5.10 -15.77
C GLU A 158 -1.99 6.50 -15.23
N HIS A 159 -3.26 6.72 -14.88
CA HIS A 159 -3.70 7.97 -14.26
C HIS A 159 -3.14 8.12 -12.84
N ASP A 160 -3.15 7.05 -12.05
CA ASP A 160 -2.60 7.05 -10.69
C ASP A 160 -1.09 7.29 -10.71
N LYS A 161 -0.35 6.65 -11.64
CA LYS A 161 1.08 6.90 -11.83
C LYS A 161 1.36 8.36 -12.20
N ARG A 162 0.55 8.97 -13.08
CA ARG A 162 0.68 10.40 -13.38
C ARG A 162 0.41 11.28 -12.16
N SER A 163 -0.61 10.97 -11.38
CA SER A 163 -0.93 11.68 -10.15
C SER A 163 0.20 11.59 -9.13
N ALA A 164 0.80 10.41 -8.96
CA ALA A 164 1.99 10.21 -8.14
C ALA A 164 3.16 11.09 -8.61
N ILE A 165 3.48 11.05 -9.91
CA ILE A 165 4.53 11.89 -10.51
C ILE A 165 4.27 13.38 -10.29
N LEU A 166 3.02 13.84 -10.45
CA LEU A 166 2.64 15.24 -10.23
C LEU A 166 2.85 15.68 -8.78
N VAL A 167 2.51 14.82 -7.82
CA VAL A 167 2.74 15.07 -6.40
C VAL A 167 4.22 15.29 -6.14
N LEU A 168 5.08 14.40 -6.66
CA LEU A 168 6.55 14.50 -6.53
C LEU A 168 7.11 15.71 -7.28
N ALA A 169 6.63 15.99 -8.49
CA ALA A 169 7.03 17.15 -9.29
C ALA A 169 6.76 18.47 -8.55
N GLY A 170 5.66 18.56 -7.81
CA GLY A 170 5.37 19.74 -7.00
C GLY A 170 6.35 19.91 -5.84
N ILE A 171 6.90 18.83 -5.27
CA ILE A 171 7.96 18.93 -4.24
C ILE A 171 9.26 19.45 -4.88
N ILE A 172 9.60 18.92 -6.06
CA ILE A 172 10.78 19.35 -6.82
C ILE A 172 10.67 20.83 -7.21
N GLU A 173 9.46 21.29 -7.59
CA GLU A 173 9.17 22.69 -7.90
C GLU A 173 9.44 23.62 -6.72
N GLU A 174 9.00 23.24 -5.51
CA GLU A 174 9.28 23.98 -4.27
C GLU A 174 10.78 24.07 -3.97
N ARG A 175 11.56 23.10 -4.45
CA ARG A 175 13.02 23.00 -4.28
C ARG A 175 13.81 23.52 -5.49
N ARG A 176 13.16 24.18 -6.45
CA ARG A 176 13.78 24.60 -7.71
C ARG A 176 15.05 25.42 -7.51
N GLN A 177 15.05 26.41 -6.61
CA GLN A 177 16.21 27.27 -6.42
C GLN A 177 17.42 26.48 -5.87
N LEU A 178 17.19 25.63 -4.86
CA LEU A 178 18.22 24.74 -4.31
C LEU A 178 18.84 23.85 -5.41
N LEU A 179 18.00 23.27 -6.27
CA LEU A 179 18.44 22.40 -7.35
C LEU A 179 19.22 23.17 -8.43
N LYS A 180 18.80 24.40 -8.76
CA LYS A 180 19.55 25.28 -9.68
C LYS A 180 20.95 25.63 -9.16
N ASP A 181 21.07 25.84 -7.85
CA ASP A 181 22.34 26.22 -7.24
C ASP A 181 23.30 25.02 -7.07
N SER A 182 22.75 23.79 -7.09
CA SER A 182 23.51 22.56 -6.80
C SER A 182 23.77 21.68 -8.03
N LEU A 183 22.92 21.71 -9.04
CA LEU A 183 23.04 20.87 -10.25
C LEU A 183 23.71 21.61 -11.40
N VAL A 184 24.29 20.85 -12.34
CA VAL A 184 24.77 21.41 -13.60
C VAL A 184 23.57 21.89 -14.42
N LYS A 185 23.66 23.08 -15.01
CA LYS A 185 22.54 23.75 -15.73
C LYS A 185 21.81 22.88 -16.75
N LYS A 186 22.51 21.95 -17.43
CA LYS A 186 21.89 21.06 -18.43
C LYS A 186 20.98 20.00 -17.79
N ASP A 187 21.37 19.49 -16.64
CA ASP A 187 20.65 18.42 -15.95
C ASP A 187 19.40 18.98 -15.25
N GLU A 188 19.50 20.20 -14.71
CA GLU A 188 18.34 20.95 -14.18
C GLU A 188 17.31 21.24 -15.29
N GLY A 189 17.75 21.68 -16.46
CA GLY A 189 16.88 21.89 -17.62
C GLY A 189 16.09 20.62 -17.96
N ALA A 190 16.77 19.49 -18.10
CA ALA A 190 16.13 18.20 -18.37
C ALA A 190 15.10 17.81 -17.29
N LEU A 191 15.41 18.03 -16.01
CA LEU A 191 14.51 17.73 -14.88
C LEU A 191 13.18 18.46 -14.98
N PHE A 192 13.21 19.75 -15.31
CA PHE A 192 11.98 20.54 -15.40
C PHE A 192 11.30 20.46 -16.78
N ASP A 193 12.05 20.17 -17.85
CA ASP A 193 11.50 19.95 -19.18
C ASP A 193 10.65 18.68 -19.23
N ILE A 194 11.05 17.62 -18.52
CA ILE A 194 10.27 16.38 -18.43
C ILE A 194 8.91 16.61 -17.75
N ALA A 195 8.85 17.44 -16.71
CA ALA A 195 7.59 17.82 -16.06
C ALA A 195 6.61 18.54 -17.02
N ASN A 196 7.14 19.29 -17.98
CA ASN A 196 6.36 20.12 -18.91
C ASN A 196 5.97 19.37 -20.20
N ASN A 197 6.83 18.46 -20.69
CA ASN A 197 6.70 17.86 -22.02
C ASN A 197 5.95 16.52 -22.05
N PHE A 198 5.80 15.83 -20.91
CA PHE A 198 5.13 14.52 -20.83
C PHE A 198 3.61 14.60 -20.55
N ALA A 199 2.96 15.74 -20.89
CA ALA A 199 1.53 15.97 -20.63
C ALA A 199 1.12 15.75 -19.15
N LEU A 200 2.06 15.87 -18.23
CA LEU A 200 1.80 15.61 -16.81
C LEU A 200 0.92 16.72 -16.22
N ARG A 201 1.20 17.99 -16.54
CA ARG A 201 0.50 19.16 -15.96
C ARG A 201 -0.72 19.65 -16.75
N HIS A 202 -0.80 19.36 -18.05
CA HIS A 202 -1.92 19.71 -18.91
C HIS A 202 -2.18 18.53 -19.85
N GLN A 203 -3.44 18.18 -20.11
CA GLN A 203 -3.78 17.23 -21.17
C GLN A 203 -4.05 18.01 -22.47
N ASP A 204 -3.10 18.81 -22.93
CA ASP A 204 -3.31 19.53 -24.18
C ASP A 204 -3.14 18.57 -25.38
N LEU A 205 -3.88 18.80 -26.45
CA LEU A 205 -3.86 17.96 -27.67
C LEU A 205 -2.51 17.99 -28.40
N LYS A 206 -1.62 18.91 -28.01
CA LYS A 206 -0.29 19.12 -28.61
C LYS A 206 0.87 18.42 -27.89
N GLN A 207 0.66 17.87 -26.70
CA GLN A 207 1.72 17.16 -25.97
C GLN A 207 1.81 15.71 -26.46
N GLN A 208 3.02 15.15 -26.49
CA GLN A 208 3.24 13.77 -26.91
C GLN A 208 2.47 12.83 -25.98
N ARG A 209 1.40 12.22 -26.50
CA ARG A 209 0.51 11.29 -25.77
C ARG A 209 0.94 9.83 -25.93
N ASP A 210 1.93 9.58 -26.78
CA ASP A 210 2.31 8.26 -27.26
C ASP A 210 3.61 7.78 -26.63
N TYR A 211 3.70 7.88 -25.30
CA TYR A 211 4.81 7.31 -24.55
C TYR A 211 4.38 5.99 -23.93
N ASP A 212 5.27 5.00 -24.02
CA ASP A 212 5.10 3.73 -23.33
C ASP A 212 4.88 3.96 -21.82
N PRO A 213 3.95 3.26 -21.15
CA PRO A 213 3.77 3.36 -19.70
C PRO A 213 5.07 3.19 -18.88
N ALA A 214 6.07 2.48 -19.41
CA ALA A 214 7.40 2.37 -18.81
C ALA A 214 8.11 3.74 -18.62
N PHE A 215 7.78 4.76 -19.41
CA PHE A 215 8.28 6.11 -19.20
C PHE A 215 7.77 6.72 -17.90
N LEU A 216 6.52 6.44 -17.50
CA LEU A 216 5.99 6.92 -16.22
C LEU A 216 6.74 6.28 -15.05
N ASP A 217 7.07 5.00 -15.16
CA ASP A 217 7.89 4.31 -14.16
C ASP A 217 9.26 4.95 -14.05
N TRP A 218 9.93 5.18 -15.17
CA TRP A 218 11.23 5.86 -15.19
C TRP A 218 11.17 7.27 -14.56
N ILE A 219 10.17 8.08 -14.92
CA ILE A 219 10.00 9.45 -14.38
C ILE A 219 9.75 9.40 -12.86
N PHE A 220 8.89 8.49 -12.39
CA PHE A 220 8.60 8.33 -10.97
C PHE A 220 9.87 8.07 -10.18
N TRP A 221 10.67 7.08 -10.59
CA TRP A 221 11.91 6.72 -9.90
C TRP A 221 12.94 7.83 -9.93
N TRP A 222 13.04 8.54 -11.06
CA TRP A 222 13.94 9.67 -11.18
C TRP A 222 13.56 10.84 -10.27
N TYR A 223 12.27 11.16 -10.16
CA TYR A 223 11.79 12.21 -9.27
C TYR A 223 11.94 11.82 -7.80
N LEU A 224 11.66 10.57 -7.46
CA LEU A 224 11.83 10.07 -6.10
C LEU A 224 13.31 10.15 -5.66
N ALA A 225 14.24 9.73 -6.53
CA ALA A 225 15.68 9.88 -6.28
C ALA A 225 16.12 11.35 -6.18
N THR A 226 15.51 12.25 -6.97
CA THR A 226 15.78 13.69 -6.89
C THR A 226 15.31 14.30 -5.56
N ILE A 227 14.19 13.82 -5.03
CA ILE A 227 13.70 14.21 -3.70
C ILE A 227 14.69 13.76 -2.62
N GLU A 228 15.18 12.51 -2.67
CA GLU A 228 16.22 12.03 -1.75
C GLU A 228 17.49 12.88 -1.83
N LEU A 229 17.99 13.17 -3.04
CA LEU A 229 19.15 14.04 -3.23
C LEU A 229 18.93 15.42 -2.59
N SER A 230 17.76 16.02 -2.82
CA SER A 230 17.47 17.35 -2.28
C SER A 230 17.25 17.34 -0.76
N ASP A 231 16.75 16.25 -0.17
CA ASP A 231 16.74 16.07 1.29
C ASP A 231 18.17 16.06 1.85
N HIS A 232 19.08 15.33 1.20
CA HIS A 232 20.48 15.33 1.59
C HIS A 232 21.13 16.71 1.49
N LEU A 233 20.83 17.48 0.43
CA LEU A 233 21.35 18.84 0.27
C LEU A 233 20.82 19.78 1.35
N LEU A 234 19.54 19.69 1.72
CA LEU A 234 18.93 20.48 2.79
C LEU A 234 19.47 20.13 4.18
N ALA A 235 19.84 18.86 4.39
CA ALA A 235 20.41 18.39 5.65
C ALA A 235 21.89 18.76 5.84
N ARG A 236 22.59 19.24 4.81
CA ARG A 236 23.99 19.66 4.94
C ARG A 236 24.07 20.92 5.81
N PRO A 237 24.92 20.96 6.84
CA PRO A 237 25.18 22.19 7.56
C PRO A 237 25.79 23.22 6.59
N ALA A 238 25.33 24.46 6.67
CA ALA A 238 25.94 25.57 5.94
C ALA A 238 27.43 25.62 6.29
N SER A 239 28.27 25.48 5.26
CA SER A 239 29.73 25.55 5.38
C SER A 239 30.20 26.99 5.51
#